data_AF-A0A7X7R9K1-F1
#
_entry.id   AF-A0A7X7R9K1-F1
#
_cell.length_a   1.000
_cell.length_b   1.000
_cell.length_c   1.000
_cell.angle_alpha   90.00
_cell.angle_beta   90.00
_cell.angle_gamma   90.00
#
_symmetry.space_group_name_H-M   'P 1'
#
loop_
_entity.id
_entity.type
_entity.pdbx_description
1 polymer ?
#
loop_
_entity_poly.entity_id
_entity_poly.type
_entity_poly.pdbx_seq_one_letter_code
_entity_poly.pdbx_strand_id
1 'polypeptide(L)'
;GENPPPIVILWVLGLPVLDTVVLMLRRLRQGRSPFSAGRDHMHHLWLHAGFSIGQTTVCLMLANLALGGIGVLGWKLGVPEWGLTAGYVGVFLLHRQLASHAWLASKWLRVHNPQV
;
A
#
# COMPACT_ATOMS: atom_id res chain seq x y z
N GLY A 1 -8.59 -2.20 31.86
CA GLY A 1 -7.70 -1.78 30.78
C GLY A 1 -8.55 -1.62 29.56
N GLU A 2 -8.55 -0.44 28.95
CA GLU A 2 -9.31 -0.20 27.72
C GLU A 2 -8.70 -1.05 26.61
N ASN A 3 -9.55 -1.81 25.92
CA ASN A 3 -9.09 -2.61 24.78
C ASN A 3 -8.94 -1.68 23.57
N PRO A 4 -7.87 -1.82 22.77
CA PRO A 4 -7.71 -1.03 21.57
C PRO A 4 -8.87 -1.33 20.60
N PRO A 5 -9.53 -0.30 20.03
CA PRO A 5 -10.61 -0.52 19.11
C PRO A 5 -10.09 -1.17 17.81
N PRO A 6 -10.92 -1.94 17.09
CA PRO A 6 -10.50 -2.70 15.90
C PRO A 6 -9.79 -1.84 14.83
N ILE A 7 -10.14 -0.55 14.75
CA ILE A 7 -9.51 0.40 13.83
C ILE A 7 -8.00 0.55 14.08
N VAL A 8 -7.53 0.45 15.33
CA VAL A 8 -6.10 0.53 15.67
C VAL A 8 -5.34 -0.65 15.09
N ILE A 9 -5.95 -1.84 15.04
CA ILE A 9 -5.36 -3.03 14.42
C ILE A 9 -5.17 -2.79 12.91
N LEU A 10 -6.14 -2.13 12.26
CA LEU A 10 -6.03 -1.77 10.84
C LEU A 10 -4.89 -0.79 10.58
N TRP A 11 -4.62 0.16 11.49
CA TRP A 11 -3.47 1.06 11.41
C TRP A 11 -2.13 0.32 11.55
N VAL A 12 -2.03 -0.65 12.47
CA VAL A 12 -0.84 -1.49 12.65
C VAL A 12 -0.58 -2.37 11.43
N LEU A 13 -1.64 -2.89 10.83
CA LEU A 13 -1.60 -3.65 9.58
C LEU A 13 -1.72 -2.74 8.34
N GLY A 14 -1.47 -1.45 8.50
CA GLY A 14 -1.77 -0.40 7.52
C GLY A 14 -1.28 -0.76 6.12
N LEU A 15 0.02 -0.83 5.90
CA LEU A 15 0.53 -1.09 4.54
C LEU A 15 0.18 -2.45 3.95
N PRO A 16 0.30 -3.59 4.67
CA PRO A 16 -0.12 -4.89 4.12
C PRO A 16 -1.58 -4.92 3.66
N VAL A 17 -2.49 -4.32 4.44
CA VAL A 17 -3.91 -4.23 4.08
C VAL A 17 -4.13 -3.26 2.92
N LEU A 18 -3.52 -2.07 2.97
CA LEU A 18 -3.62 -1.08 1.91
C LEU A 18 -3.08 -1.62 0.57
N ASP A 19 -1.92 -2.27 0.59
CA ASP A 19 -1.24 -2.81 -0.60
C ASP A 19 -2.03 -3.98 -1.22
N THR A 20 -2.52 -4.91 -0.40
CA THR A 20 -3.36 -6.02 -0.88
C THR A 20 -4.68 -5.52 -1.48
N VAL A 21 -5.34 -4.55 -0.85
CA VAL A 21 -6.58 -3.96 -1.39
C VAL A 21 -6.33 -3.20 -2.68
N VAL A 22 -5.28 -2.37 -2.76
CA VAL A 22 -4.92 -1.65 -3.99
C VAL A 22 -4.57 -2.63 -5.11
N LEU A 23 -3.82 -3.70 -4.82
CA LEU A 23 -3.48 -4.76 -5.77
C LEU A 23 -4.73 -5.51 -6.25
N MET A 24 -5.64 -5.88 -5.36
CA MET A 24 -6.90 -6.54 -5.70
C MET A 24 -7.78 -5.65 -6.59
N LEU A 25 -7.96 -4.37 -6.22
CA LEU A 25 -8.71 -3.40 -7.03
C LEU A 25 -8.09 -3.20 -8.41
N ARG A 26 -6.76 -3.18 -8.49
CA ARG A 26 -6.04 -3.09 -9.76
C ARG A 26 -6.26 -4.32 -10.63
N ARG A 27 -6.21 -5.53 -10.05
CA ARG A 27 -6.48 -6.79 -10.76
C ARG A 27 -7.91 -6.83 -11.29
N LEU A 28 -8.89 -6.43 -10.46
CA LEU A 28 -10.29 -6.30 -10.86
C LEU A 28 -10.48 -5.37 -12.06
N ARG A 29 -9.84 -4.19 -12.03
CA ARG A 29 -9.85 -3.25 -13.16
C ARG A 29 -9.20 -3.78 -14.44
N GLN A 30 -8.30 -4.75 -14.32
CA GLN A 30 -7.65 -5.42 -15.44
C GLN A 30 -8.41 -6.69 -15.89
N GLY A 31 -9.62 -6.92 -15.37
CA GLY A 31 -10.41 -8.12 -15.65
C GLY A 31 -9.80 -9.41 -15.07
N ARG A 32 -8.82 -9.29 -14.16
CA ARG A 32 -8.15 -10.43 -13.52
C ARG A 32 -8.76 -10.67 -12.14
N SER A 33 -8.92 -11.94 -11.77
CA SER A 33 -9.45 -12.28 -10.45
C SER A 33 -8.54 -11.75 -9.32
N PRO A 34 -9.11 -11.11 -8.28
CA PRO A 34 -8.36 -10.61 -7.13
C PRO A 34 -7.71 -11.74 -6.32
N PHE A 35 -8.29 -12.94 -6.36
CA PHE A 35 -7.81 -14.16 -5.67
C PHE A 35 -7.05 -15.12 -6.59
N SER A 36 -6.72 -14.71 -7.82
CA SER A 36 -5.89 -15.52 -8.70
C SER A 36 -4.49 -15.68 -8.08
N ALA A 37 -4.15 -16.91 -7.66
CA ALA A 37 -2.80 -17.31 -7.33
C ALA A 37 -1.94 -17.25 -8.61
N GLY A 38 -1.26 -16.12 -8.81
CA GLY A 38 -0.34 -15.95 -9.93
C GLY A 38 0.83 -16.89 -9.76
N ARG A 39 0.86 -17.96 -10.54
CA ARG A 39 1.96 -18.94 -10.55
C ARG A 39 3.15 -18.55 -11.42
N ASP A 40 3.12 -17.41 -12.10
CA ASP A 40 4.17 -17.07 -13.07
C ASP A 40 4.94 -15.80 -12.66
N HIS A 41 6.13 -16.06 -12.13
CA HIS A 41 7.37 -15.28 -12.18
C HIS A 41 7.27 -13.75 -12.34
N MET A 42 6.79 -13.07 -11.29
CA MET A 42 7.13 -11.65 -11.07
C MET A 42 8.60 -11.44 -10.69
N HIS A 43 9.32 -12.50 -10.30
CA HIS A 43 10.76 -12.47 -10.00
C HIS A 43 11.63 -12.05 -11.20
N HIS A 44 11.21 -12.35 -12.43
CA HIS A 44 11.97 -11.98 -13.64
C HIS A 44 11.74 -10.54 -14.11
N LEU A 45 10.60 -9.92 -13.75
CA LEU A 45 10.27 -8.57 -14.19
C LEU A 45 10.91 -7.47 -13.32
N TRP A 46 11.32 -7.82 -12.08
CA TRP A 46 11.90 -6.87 -11.12
C TRP A 46 13.42 -6.70 -11.24
N LEU A 47 14.11 -7.61 -11.94
CA LEU A 47 15.56 -7.53 -12.17
C LEU A 47 15.97 -6.46 -13.22
N HIS A 48 15.05 -6.03 -14.09
CA HIS A 48 15.36 -5.07 -15.17
C HIS A 48 15.06 -3.59 -14.83
N ALA A 49 14.46 -3.29 -13.68
CA ALA A 49 14.03 -1.93 -13.34
C ALA A 49 15.01 -1.12 -12.44
N GLY A 50 16.17 -1.69 -12.08
CA GLY A 50 17.25 -0.98 -11.38
C GLY A 50 16.99 -0.61 -9.90
N PHE A 51 15.82 -0.94 -9.35
CA PHE A 51 15.54 -0.80 -7.92
C PHE A 51 15.87 -2.09 -7.19
N SER A 52 16.65 -2.01 -6.10
CA SER A 52 16.88 -3.20 -5.27
C SER A 52 15.58 -3.55 -4.51
N ILE A 53 15.19 -4.82 -4.58
CA ILE A 53 14.04 -5.37 -3.85
C ILE A 53 14.14 -5.01 -2.35
N GLY A 54 15.36 -5.00 -1.83
CA GLY A 54 15.65 -4.66 -0.43
C GLY A 54 15.33 -3.21 -0.06
N GLN A 55 15.72 -2.22 -0.89
CA GLN A 55 15.44 -0.80 -0.61
C GLN A 55 13.94 -0.52 -0.60
N THR A 56 13.21 -1.08 -1.56
CA THR A 56 11.75 -0.94 -1.61
C THR A 56 11.11 -1.56 -0.37
N THR A 57 11.57 -2.76 0.03
CA THR A 57 11.08 -3.46 1.22
C THR A 57 11.32 -2.65 2.50
N VAL A 58 12.51 -2.07 2.67
CA VAL A 58 12.85 -1.25 3.85
C VAL A 58 11.99 0.02 3.91
N CYS A 59 11.81 0.73 2.79
CA CYS A 59 10.93 1.89 2.74
C CYS A 59 9.48 1.54 3.11
N LEU A 60 8.98 0.39 2.63
CA LEU A 60 7.65 -0.10 2.99
C LEU A 60 7.57 -0.48 4.48
N MET A 61 8.57 -1.15 5.04
CA MET A 61 8.60 -1.46 6.47
C MET A 61 8.56 -0.21 7.35
N LEU A 62 9.36 0.82 7.01
CA LEU A 62 9.40 2.09 7.74
C LEU A 62 8.05 2.82 7.66
N ALA A 63 7.44 2.86 6.48
CA ALA A 63 6.13 3.47 6.32
C ALA A 63 5.02 2.69 7.08
N ASN A 64 5.11 1.36 7.18
CA ASN A 64 4.17 0.56 7.97
C ASN A 64 4.32 0.85 9.46
N LEU A 65 5.57 0.95 9.92
CA LEU A 65 5.88 1.31 11.30
C LEU A 65 5.33 2.70 11.65
N ALA A 66 5.48 3.67 10.74
CA ALA A 66 4.93 5.01 10.92
C ALA A 66 3.39 4.99 11.02
N LEU A 67 2.70 4.27 10.14
CA LEU A 67 1.24 4.14 10.20
C LEU A 67 0.76 3.46 11.48
N GLY A 68 1.39 2.35 11.88
CA GLY A 68 1.08 1.68 13.14
C GLY A 68 1.31 2.60 14.35
N GLY A 69 2.39 3.38 14.32
CA GLY A 69 2.68 4.40 15.31
C GLY A 69 1.58 5.46 15.40
N ILE A 70 1.11 5.99 14.27
CA ILE A 70 0.00 6.97 14.23
C ILE A 70 -1.27 6.39 14.84
N GLY A 71 -1.64 5.15 14.50
CA GLY A 71 -2.84 4.51 15.06
C GLY A 71 -2.77 4.29 16.57
N VAL A 72 -1.63 3.79 17.06
CA VAL A 72 -1.43 3.52 18.50
C VAL A 72 -1.32 4.83 19.30
N LEU A 73 -0.58 5.82 18.78
CA LEU A 73 -0.45 7.12 19.43
C LEU A 73 -1.78 7.88 19.43
N GLY A 74 -2.50 7.89 18.31
CA GLY A 74 -3.83 8.51 18.22
C GLY A 74 -4.81 7.91 19.23
N TRP A 75 -4.82 6.58 19.38
CA TRP A 75 -5.61 5.92 20.42
C TRP A 75 -5.17 6.34 21.84
N LYS A 76 -3.88 6.33 22.14
CA LYS A 76 -3.36 6.75 23.45
C LYS A 76 -3.60 8.22 23.78
N LEU A 77 -3.71 9.07 22.77
CA LEU A 77 -4.04 10.50 22.90
C LEU A 77 -5.54 10.76 23.00
N GLY A 78 -6.39 9.71 22.99
CA GLY A 78 -7.84 9.86 23.11
C GLY A 78 -8.52 10.34 21.83
N VAL A 79 -7.90 10.17 20.66
CA VAL A 79 -8.55 10.48 19.37
C VAL A 79 -9.78 9.58 19.22
N PRO A 80 -10.96 10.15 18.92
CA PRO A 80 -12.18 9.36 18.77
C PRO A 80 -12.08 8.40 17.57
N GLU A 81 -12.79 7.28 17.64
CA GLU A 81 -12.73 6.21 16.64
C GLU A 81 -13.04 6.68 15.21
N TRP A 82 -14.00 7.60 15.07
CA TRP A 82 -14.33 8.19 13.77
C TRP A 82 -13.15 8.98 13.18
N GLY A 83 -12.35 9.63 14.03
CA GLY A 83 -11.16 10.39 13.60
C GLY A 83 -10.06 9.46 13.11
N LEU A 84 -9.80 8.37 13.84
CA LEU A 84 -8.89 7.31 13.41
C LEU A 84 -9.37 6.64 12.10
N THR A 85 -10.68 6.46 11.95
CA THR A 85 -11.28 5.88 10.74
C THR A 85 -11.16 6.81 9.54
N ALA A 86 -11.50 8.09 9.71
CA ALA A 86 -11.37 9.11 8.66
C ALA A 86 -9.91 9.28 8.23
N GLY A 87 -8.98 9.28 9.19
CA GLY A 87 -7.54 9.30 8.90
C GLY A 87 -7.09 8.09 8.07
N TYR A 88 -7.55 6.89 8.43
CA TYR A 88 -7.21 5.66 7.70
C TYR A 88 -7.73 5.70 6.26
N VAL A 89 -8.96 6.17 6.06
CA VAL A 89 -9.55 6.39 4.72
C VAL A 89 -8.75 7.43 3.93
N GLY A 90 -8.33 8.52 4.57
CA GLY A 90 -7.46 9.53 3.95
C GLY A 90 -6.13 8.96 3.46
N VAL A 91 -5.46 8.16 4.29
CA VAL A 91 -4.24 7.43 3.91
C VAL A 91 -4.50 6.46 2.75
N PHE A 92 -5.61 5.71 2.78
CA PHE A 92 -5.98 4.81 1.69
C PHE A 92 -6.15 5.54 0.35
N LEU A 93 -6.84 6.68 0.36
CA LEU A 93 -7.05 7.50 -0.84
C LEU A 93 -5.73 8.09 -1.34
N LEU A 94 -4.87 8.58 -0.45
CA LEU A 94 -3.54 9.09 -0.80
C LEU A 94 -2.67 7.99 -1.42
N HIS A 95 -2.61 6.82 -0.78
CA HIS A 95 -1.84 5.67 -1.26
C HIS A 95 -2.33 5.22 -2.65
N ARG A 96 -3.65 5.13 -2.85
CA ARG A 96 -4.25 4.82 -4.16
C ARG A 96 -3.87 5.86 -5.21
N GLN A 97 -3.89 7.15 -4.86
CA GLN A 97 -3.51 8.23 -5.79
C GLN A 97 -2.04 8.12 -6.16
N LEU A 98 -1.13 8.00 -5.19
CA LEU A 98 0.31 7.83 -5.44
C LEU A 98 0.59 6.59 -6.31
N ALA A 99 -0.07 5.47 -6.03
CA ALA A 99 0.04 4.25 -6.84
C ALA A 99 -0.45 4.48 -8.28
N SER A 100 -1.53 5.24 -8.47
CA SER A 100 -2.05 5.54 -9.81
C SER A 100 -1.15 6.52 -10.60
N HIS A 101 -0.53 7.49 -9.93
CA HIS A 101 0.41 8.43 -10.55
C HIS A 101 1.73 7.75 -10.90
N ALA A 102 2.29 6.90 -10.03
CA ALA A 102 3.46 6.09 -10.33
C ALA A 102 3.21 5.16 -11.54
N TRP A 103 1.98 4.67 -11.69
CA TRP A 103 1.58 3.87 -12.85
C TRP A 103 1.45 4.69 -14.14
N LEU A 104 0.89 5.90 -14.09
CA LEU A 104 0.83 6.80 -15.25
C LEU A 104 2.21 7.28 -15.67
N ALA A 105 3.07 7.64 -14.72
CA ALA A 105 4.45 8.06 -14.98
C ALA A 105 5.27 6.90 -15.58
N SER A 106 5.12 5.68 -15.07
CA SER A 106 5.78 4.50 -15.66
C SER A 106 5.22 4.09 -17.02
N LYS A 107 3.94 4.36 -17.32
CA LYS A 107 3.39 4.23 -18.69
C LYS A 107 3.99 5.26 -19.64
N TRP A 108 4.11 6.51 -19.21
CA TRP A 108 4.66 7.59 -20.03
C TRP A 108 6.15 7.38 -20.34
N LEU A 109 6.92 6.93 -19.35
CA LEU A 109 8.33 6.53 -19.52
C LEU A 109 8.52 5.35 -20.49
N ARG A 110 7.58 4.39 -20.51
CA ARG A 110 7.60 3.26 -21.46
C ARG A 110 7.30 3.68 -22.90
N VAL A 111 6.49 4.72 -23.09
CA VAL A 111 6.16 5.24 -24.42
C VAL A 111 7.34 6.03 -25.01
N HIS A 112 8.17 6.66 -24.18
CA HIS A 112 9.34 7.44 -24.64
C HIS A 112 10.67 6.68 -24.64
N ASN A 113 10.72 5.43 -24.16
CA ASN A 113 11.94 4.63 -24.16
C ASN A 113 11.62 3.17 -24.56
N PRO A 114 11.69 2.82 -25.86
CA PRO A 114 11.23 1.53 -26.38
C PRO A 114 12.17 0.34 -26.11
N GLN A 115 13.18 0.49 -25.24
CA GLN A 115 14.15 -0.55 -24.89
C GLN A 115 13.88 -1.20 -23.51
N VAL A 116 12.66 -1.03 -22.96
CA VAL A 116 12.23 -1.59 -21.66
C VAL A 116 10.92 -2.38 -21.79
#